data_AF-A0A1E1W0T7-F1
#
_entry.id   AF-A0A1E1W0T7-F1
#
_cell.length_a   1.000
_cell.length_b   1.000
_cell.length_c   1.000
_cell.angle_alpha   90.00
_cell.angle_beta   90.00
_cell.angle_gamma   90.00
#
_symmetry.space_group_name_H-M   'P 1'
#
loop_
_entity.id
_entity.type
_entity.pdbx_description
1 polymer ?
#
loop_
_entity_poly.entity_id
_entity_poly.type
_entity_poly.pdbx_seq_one_letter_code
_entity_poly.pdbx_strand_id
1 'polypeptide(L)'
;MGVGLQPLEFTECLADSPAFRENLQRHEKELERTSQQIKRLIKEVKDVVQAAKRLGDAQKALATSMEQFEFACIGASQTEDERVIGRSLHHFAHLIRTIEEERERMLGRAHEQIIQPLEKFRKEHIGAVKEGKKKFDKKTAKFCQSQERTLSLSVRKPETVFQEADAALDMAERDFCQASLEYVFQLQAVQERKKFELVETLLGFVFGWWTFHHTAHDVHADAEPRVRDLQLRIQRTRSNFEETSKQTESLMKKMMEVRQQSKEGEASDEAGGRSGYLFLQEKKAFGTTWSKQYAVYSRGSRLLQLQPYSQLCVKAAAAPDAVPLA
;
A
#
# COMPACT_ATOMS: atom_id res chain seq x y z
N MET A 1 -35.20 -17.12 -11.83
CA MET A 1 -34.20 -18.21 -11.92
C MET A 1 -33.70 -18.25 -13.35
N GLY A 2 -32.42 -18.03 -13.58
CA GLY A 2 -31.87 -17.95 -14.94
C GLY A 2 -32.00 -19.30 -15.65
N VAL A 3 -32.66 -19.32 -16.80
CA VAL A 3 -32.71 -20.50 -17.67
C VAL A 3 -31.28 -20.82 -18.09
N GLY A 4 -30.75 -21.96 -17.68
CA GLY A 4 -29.43 -22.43 -18.08
C GLY A 4 -29.35 -22.60 -19.61
N LEU A 5 -28.13 -22.57 -20.15
CA LEU A 5 -27.93 -22.89 -21.57
C LEU A 5 -28.38 -24.32 -21.84
N GLN A 6 -29.18 -24.53 -22.89
CA GLN A 6 -29.57 -25.88 -23.28
C GLN A 6 -28.38 -26.61 -23.91
N PRO A 7 -28.26 -27.93 -23.72
CA PRO A 7 -27.20 -28.72 -24.36
C PRO A 7 -27.15 -28.53 -25.88
N LEU A 8 -25.95 -28.63 -26.45
CA LEU A 8 -25.76 -28.68 -27.90
C LEU A 8 -25.55 -30.15 -28.28
N GLU A 9 -26.60 -30.82 -28.72
CA GLU A 9 -26.52 -32.22 -29.13
C GLU A 9 -25.76 -32.35 -30.46
N PHE A 10 -24.87 -33.34 -30.57
CA PHE A 10 -24.13 -33.57 -31.81
C PHE A 10 -25.03 -34.01 -32.98
N THR A 11 -26.18 -34.64 -32.70
CA THR A 11 -27.18 -34.98 -33.72
C THR A 11 -27.78 -33.74 -34.38
N GLU A 12 -28.00 -32.68 -33.61
CA GLU A 12 -28.52 -31.40 -34.11
C GLU A 12 -27.50 -30.66 -34.99
N CYS A 13 -26.20 -30.95 -34.84
CA CYS A 13 -25.15 -30.40 -35.70
C CYS A 13 -25.28 -30.88 -37.16
N LEU A 14 -25.81 -32.10 -37.35
CA LEU A 14 -26.06 -32.70 -38.66
C LEU A 14 -27.41 -32.25 -39.23
N ALA A 15 -28.43 -32.12 -38.36
CA ALA A 15 -29.75 -31.65 -38.76
C ALA A 15 -29.77 -30.15 -39.12
N ASP A 16 -28.83 -29.37 -38.55
CA ASP A 16 -28.69 -27.92 -38.73
C ASP A 16 -30.00 -27.13 -38.56
N SER A 17 -30.82 -27.55 -37.59
CA SER A 17 -32.15 -26.99 -37.40
C SER A 17 -32.12 -25.51 -37.02
N PRO A 18 -33.16 -24.71 -37.35
CA PRO A 18 -33.25 -23.33 -36.88
C PRO A 18 -33.18 -23.22 -35.36
N ALA A 19 -33.79 -24.16 -34.64
CA ALA A 19 -33.72 -24.24 -33.18
C ALA A 19 -32.31 -24.48 -32.66
N PHE A 20 -31.54 -25.36 -33.32
CA PHE A 20 -30.12 -25.57 -33.04
C PHE A 20 -29.31 -24.29 -33.25
N ARG A 21 -29.51 -23.59 -34.38
CA ARG A 21 -28.83 -22.32 -34.68
C ARG A 21 -29.13 -21.25 -33.64
N GLU A 22 -30.38 -21.13 -33.18
CA GLU A 22 -30.74 -20.22 -32.09
C GLU A 22 -30.06 -20.60 -30.77
N ASN A 23 -30.02 -21.89 -30.42
CA ASN A 23 -29.34 -22.35 -29.21
C ASN A 23 -27.82 -22.10 -29.30
N LEU A 24 -27.20 -22.38 -30.44
CA LEU A 24 -25.79 -22.10 -30.71
C LEU A 24 -25.46 -20.62 -30.50
N GLN A 25 -26.29 -19.70 -31.00
CA GLN A 25 -26.13 -18.27 -30.76
C GLN A 25 -26.21 -17.87 -29.28
N ARG A 26 -27.00 -18.59 -28.45
CA ARG A 26 -27.02 -18.34 -27.00
C ARG A 26 -25.69 -18.71 -26.36
N HIS A 27 -25.10 -19.84 -26.75
CA HIS A 27 -23.76 -20.24 -26.32
C HIS A 27 -22.68 -19.25 -26.75
N GLU A 28 -22.75 -18.74 -27.98
CA GLU A 28 -21.83 -17.71 -28.48
C GLU A 28 -21.90 -16.41 -27.67
N LYS A 29 -23.12 -15.95 -27.35
CA LYS A 29 -23.34 -14.75 -26.53
C LYS A 29 -22.77 -14.93 -25.12
N GLU A 30 -22.98 -16.08 -24.51
CA GLU A 30 -22.43 -16.38 -23.19
C GLU A 30 -20.90 -16.50 -23.20
N LEU A 31 -20.32 -17.04 -24.26
CA LEU A 31 -18.87 -17.10 -24.44
C LEU A 31 -18.25 -15.70 -24.53
N GLU A 32 -18.87 -14.79 -25.29
CA GLU A 32 -18.42 -13.39 -25.39
C GLU A 32 -18.56 -12.66 -24.05
N ARG A 33 -19.68 -12.86 -23.35
CA ARG A 33 -19.88 -12.33 -21.99
C ARG A 33 -18.79 -12.82 -21.04
N THR A 34 -18.48 -14.12 -21.06
CA THR A 34 -17.41 -14.72 -20.26
C THR A 34 -16.06 -14.07 -20.58
N SER A 35 -15.73 -13.89 -21.86
CA SER A 35 -14.49 -13.22 -22.29
C SER A 35 -14.36 -11.80 -21.72
N GLN A 36 -15.46 -11.04 -21.71
CA GLN A 36 -15.50 -9.69 -21.16
C GLN A 36 -15.39 -9.67 -19.64
N GLN A 37 -16.03 -10.62 -18.94
CA GLN A 37 -15.91 -10.77 -17.49
C GLN A 37 -14.46 -11.09 -17.09
N ILE A 38 -13.79 -12.00 -17.79
CA ILE A 38 -12.38 -12.31 -17.56
C ILE A 38 -11.50 -11.07 -17.75
N LYS A 39 -11.75 -10.29 -18.83
CA LYS A 39 -11.02 -9.03 -19.07
C LYS A 39 -11.22 -8.01 -17.95
N ARG A 40 -12.43 -7.92 -17.39
CA ARG A 40 -12.72 -7.06 -16.23
C ARG A 40 -11.99 -7.54 -14.97
N LEU A 41 -12.02 -8.83 -14.67
CA LEU A 41 -11.29 -9.42 -13.54
C LEU A 41 -9.79 -9.11 -13.63
N ILE A 42 -9.17 -9.29 -14.80
CA ILE A 42 -7.76 -8.95 -15.01
C ILE A 42 -7.48 -7.48 -14.70
N LYS A 43 -8.36 -6.57 -15.13
CA LYS A 43 -8.23 -5.13 -14.84
C LYS A 43 -8.34 -4.88 -13.34
N GLU A 44 -9.34 -5.44 -12.68
CA GLU A 44 -9.57 -5.25 -11.24
C GLU A 44 -8.41 -5.78 -10.40
N VAL A 45 -7.83 -6.92 -10.77
CA VAL A 45 -6.61 -7.45 -10.13
C VAL A 45 -5.43 -6.47 -10.30
N LYS A 46 -5.24 -5.91 -11.50
CA LYS A 46 -4.20 -4.89 -11.73
C LYS A 46 -4.44 -3.63 -10.87
N ASP A 47 -5.69 -3.20 -10.75
CA ASP A 47 -6.08 -2.05 -9.94
C ASP A 47 -5.79 -2.32 -8.43
N VAL A 48 -6.08 -3.53 -7.93
CA VAL A 48 -5.77 -3.96 -6.56
C VAL A 48 -4.26 -3.96 -6.30
N VAL A 49 -3.46 -4.54 -7.19
CA VAL A 49 -1.99 -4.55 -7.08
C VAL A 49 -1.45 -3.12 -7.02
N GLN A 50 -1.96 -2.24 -7.89
CA GLN A 50 -1.52 -0.85 -7.93
C GLN A 50 -1.92 -0.05 -6.68
N ALA A 51 -3.11 -0.28 -6.14
CA ALA A 51 -3.56 0.34 -4.89
C ALA A 51 -2.73 -0.13 -3.70
N ALA A 52 -2.48 -1.43 -3.60
CA ALA A 52 -1.66 -2.00 -2.55
C ALA A 52 -0.20 -1.53 -2.61
N LYS A 53 0.37 -1.33 -3.80
CA LYS A 53 1.69 -0.71 -3.95
C LYS A 53 1.74 0.69 -3.35
N ARG A 54 0.73 1.52 -3.63
CA ARG A 54 0.63 2.89 -3.06
C ARG A 54 0.50 2.87 -1.55
N LEU A 55 -0.29 1.93 -1.01
CA LEU A 55 -0.39 1.73 0.43
C LEU A 55 0.97 1.37 1.04
N GLY A 56 1.67 0.41 0.45
CA GLY A 56 2.99 -0.01 0.92
C GLY A 56 4.03 1.11 0.87
N ASP A 57 4.04 1.91 -0.19
CA ASP A 57 4.92 3.08 -0.31
C ASP A 57 4.64 4.10 0.82
N ALA A 58 3.36 4.40 1.08
CA ALA A 58 2.95 5.31 2.15
C ALA A 58 3.30 4.78 3.55
N GLN A 59 3.10 3.49 3.80
CA GLN A 59 3.43 2.86 5.08
C GLN A 59 4.95 2.82 5.31
N LYS A 60 5.75 2.50 4.29
CA LYS A 60 7.23 2.53 4.37
C LYS A 60 7.76 3.95 4.61
N ALA A 61 7.12 4.98 4.04
CA ALA A 61 7.47 6.38 4.31
C ALA A 61 7.17 6.78 5.77
N LEU A 62 6.03 6.34 6.31
CA LEU A 62 5.70 6.54 7.72
C LEU A 62 6.70 5.83 8.64
N ALA A 63 7.05 4.57 8.34
CA ALA A 63 8.06 3.83 9.08
C ALA A 63 9.43 4.55 9.09
N THR A 64 9.82 5.13 7.95
CA THR A 64 11.06 5.93 7.85
C THR A 64 11.01 7.17 8.76
N SER A 65 9.86 7.85 8.81
CA SER A 65 9.67 9.02 9.69
C SER A 65 9.73 8.64 11.17
N MET A 66 9.21 7.46 11.53
CA MET A 66 9.30 6.91 12.89
C MET A 66 10.75 6.56 13.28
N GLU A 67 11.53 5.98 12.37
CA GLU A 67 12.96 5.68 12.59
C GLU A 67 13.79 6.95 12.79
N GLN A 68 13.50 8.01 12.05
CA GLN A 68 14.24 9.27 12.15
C GLN A 68 13.85 10.12 13.37
N PHE A 69 12.82 9.72 14.12
CA PHE A 69 12.36 10.50 15.26
C PHE A 69 13.27 10.25 16.47
N GLU A 70 13.90 11.32 16.94
CA GLU A 70 14.76 11.30 18.12
C GLU A 70 14.09 12.00 19.31
N PHE A 71 14.09 11.33 20.46
CA PHE A 71 13.64 11.93 21.71
C PHE A 71 14.82 12.61 22.41
N ALA A 72 14.76 13.93 22.55
CA ALA A 72 15.67 14.67 23.40
C ALA A 72 15.20 14.60 24.86
N CYS A 73 16.06 14.11 25.77
CA CYS A 73 15.80 14.07 27.21
C CYS A 73 16.54 15.20 27.93
N ILE A 74 15.98 15.66 29.05
CA ILE A 74 16.61 16.67 29.91
C ILE A 74 17.62 15.97 30.83
N GLY A 75 18.88 16.39 30.81
CA GLY A 75 19.94 15.87 31.68
C GLY A 75 21.10 15.25 30.91
N ALA A 76 22.17 14.89 31.64
CA ALA A 76 23.38 14.30 31.05
C ALA A 76 23.25 12.80 30.72
N SER A 77 22.18 12.14 31.17
CA SER A 77 21.93 10.71 30.99
C SER A 77 20.44 10.42 30.89
N GLN A 78 20.06 9.41 30.09
CA GLN A 78 18.68 8.92 29.96
C GLN A 78 18.41 7.78 30.95
N THR A 79 17.20 7.73 31.50
CA THR A 79 16.68 6.56 32.25
C THR A 79 16.43 5.38 31.32
N GLU A 80 16.33 4.16 31.85
CA GLU A 80 16.06 2.99 31.02
C GLU A 80 14.68 3.05 30.34
N ASP A 81 13.66 3.57 31.03
CA ASP A 81 12.33 3.75 30.44
C ASP A 81 12.36 4.76 29.28
N GLU A 82 13.08 5.89 29.42
CA GLU A 82 13.27 6.86 28.33
C GLU A 82 14.01 6.25 27.14
N ARG A 83 15.01 5.40 27.39
CA ARG A 83 15.74 4.69 26.32
C ARG A 83 14.86 3.69 25.58
N VAL A 84 14.02 2.94 26.30
CA VAL A 84 13.08 1.97 25.69
C VAL A 84 11.99 2.70 24.91
N ILE A 85 11.42 3.78 25.45
CA ILE A 85 10.45 4.64 24.76
C ILE A 85 11.11 5.28 23.53
N GLY A 86 12.35 5.76 23.65
CA GLY A 86 13.11 6.35 22.55
C GLY A 86 13.32 5.40 21.38
N ARG A 87 13.51 4.11 21.66
CA ARG A 87 13.64 3.04 20.65
C ARG A 87 12.31 2.45 20.19
N SER A 88 11.17 2.86 20.77
CA SER A 88 9.87 2.25 20.44
C SER A 88 9.43 2.55 19.01
N LEU A 89 9.70 3.75 18.50
CA LEU A 89 9.34 4.14 17.13
C LEU A 89 10.11 3.34 16.07
N HIS A 90 11.39 3.03 16.33
CA HIS A 90 12.16 2.11 15.49
C HIS A 90 11.52 0.72 15.43
N HIS A 91 10.98 0.23 16.56
CA HIS A 91 10.32 -1.07 16.58
C HIS A 91 9.01 -1.06 15.78
N PHE A 92 8.19 -0.01 15.92
CA PHE A 92 6.97 0.13 15.14
C PHE A 92 7.26 0.22 13.64
N ALA A 93 8.29 0.98 13.26
CA ALA A 93 8.74 1.06 11.88
C ALA A 93 9.13 -0.32 11.33
N HIS A 94 9.89 -1.10 12.10
CA HIS A 94 10.26 -2.46 11.71
C HIS A 94 9.04 -3.35 11.47
N LEU A 95 8.06 -3.36 12.38
CA LEU A 95 6.82 -4.14 12.22
C LEU A 95 6.05 -3.76 10.95
N ILE A 96 5.92 -2.46 10.69
CA ILE A 96 5.27 -1.96 9.46
C ILE A 96 6.02 -2.46 8.22
N ARG A 97 7.35 -2.37 8.20
CA ARG A 97 8.16 -2.83 7.07
C ARG A 97 7.99 -4.33 6.83
N THR A 98 8.05 -5.15 7.88
CA THR A 98 7.88 -6.61 7.76
C THR A 98 6.52 -6.97 7.14
N ILE A 99 5.43 -6.35 7.59
CA ILE A 99 4.09 -6.62 7.04
C ILE A 99 3.99 -6.20 5.57
N GLU A 100 4.56 -5.05 5.20
CA GLU A 100 4.51 -4.57 3.83
C GLU A 100 5.44 -5.34 2.89
N GLU A 101 6.54 -5.91 3.38
CA GLU A 101 7.37 -6.87 2.64
C GLU A 101 6.61 -8.16 2.32
N GLU A 102 5.82 -8.67 3.26
CA GLU A 102 4.95 -9.83 3.02
C GLU A 102 3.84 -9.53 2.00
N ARG A 103 3.25 -8.32 2.08
CA ARG A 103 2.26 -7.85 1.08
C ARG A 103 2.89 -7.76 -0.31
N GLU A 104 4.09 -7.19 -0.41
CA GLU A 104 4.84 -7.07 -1.66
C GLU A 104 5.21 -8.43 -2.24
N ARG A 105 5.63 -9.39 -1.41
CA ARG A 105 5.92 -10.77 -1.84
C ARG A 105 4.69 -11.49 -2.39
N MET A 106 3.53 -11.32 -1.74
CA MET A 106 2.28 -11.91 -2.20
C MET A 106 1.84 -11.29 -3.53
N LEU A 107 1.80 -9.97 -3.63
CA LEU A 107 1.31 -9.28 -4.83
C LEU A 107 2.31 -9.24 -5.98
N GLY A 108 3.61 -9.36 -5.70
CA GLY A 108 4.66 -9.45 -6.72
C GLY A 108 4.47 -10.65 -7.66
N ARG A 109 3.76 -11.69 -7.20
CA ARG A 109 3.42 -12.88 -7.99
C ARG A 109 2.05 -12.81 -8.67
N ALA A 110 1.29 -11.73 -8.50
CA ALA A 110 -0.06 -11.61 -9.07
C ALA A 110 -0.06 -11.67 -10.61
N HIS A 111 1.02 -11.21 -11.27
CA HIS A 111 1.10 -11.33 -12.72
C HIS A 111 1.09 -12.80 -13.17
N GLU A 112 1.97 -13.61 -12.60
CA GLU A 112 2.17 -15.01 -12.96
C GLU A 112 1.04 -15.91 -12.45
N GLN A 113 0.52 -15.64 -11.25
CA GLN A 113 -0.45 -16.52 -10.58
C GLN A 113 -1.90 -16.30 -10.98
N ILE A 114 -2.29 -15.11 -11.46
CA ILE A 114 -3.68 -14.82 -11.81
C ILE A 114 -3.83 -14.07 -13.14
N ILE A 115 -3.06 -13.02 -13.42
CA ILE A 115 -3.25 -12.23 -14.64
C ILE A 115 -2.93 -13.07 -15.88
N GLN A 116 -1.75 -13.69 -15.92
CA GLN A 116 -1.28 -14.47 -17.06
C GLN A 116 -2.17 -15.71 -17.32
N PRO A 117 -2.56 -16.53 -16.32
CA PRO A 117 -3.48 -17.64 -16.55
C PRO A 117 -4.84 -17.20 -17.10
N LEU A 118 -5.43 -16.11 -16.57
CA LEU A 118 -6.69 -15.57 -17.09
C LEU A 118 -6.54 -15.04 -18.53
N GLU A 119 -5.43 -14.37 -18.84
CA GLU A 119 -5.13 -13.93 -20.21
C GLU A 119 -4.94 -15.11 -21.16
N LYS A 120 -4.24 -16.16 -20.70
CA LYS A 120 -4.01 -17.40 -21.45
C LYS A 120 -5.32 -18.10 -21.75
N PHE A 121 -6.18 -18.30 -20.75
CA PHE A 121 -7.50 -18.90 -20.92
C PHE A 121 -8.31 -18.17 -22.00
N ARG A 122 -8.30 -16.83 -21.95
CA ARG A 122 -9.01 -16.00 -22.92
C ARG A 122 -8.42 -16.08 -24.33
N LYS A 123 -7.10 -16.10 -24.47
CA LYS A 123 -6.44 -16.10 -25.78
C LYS A 123 -6.45 -17.48 -26.43
N GLU A 124 -6.15 -18.51 -25.67
CA GLU A 124 -6.00 -19.88 -26.18
C GLU A 124 -7.35 -20.58 -26.28
N HIS A 125 -8.12 -20.65 -25.20
CA HIS A 125 -9.38 -21.41 -25.21
C HIS A 125 -10.50 -20.65 -25.91
N ILE A 126 -10.82 -19.44 -25.45
CA ILE A 126 -11.89 -18.64 -26.08
C ILE A 126 -11.48 -18.21 -27.50
N GLY A 127 -10.21 -17.87 -27.72
CA GLY A 127 -9.70 -17.53 -29.05
C GLY A 127 -9.80 -18.69 -30.04
N ALA A 128 -9.47 -19.92 -29.64
CA ALA A 128 -9.63 -21.10 -30.50
C ALA A 128 -11.08 -21.32 -30.93
N VAL A 129 -12.05 -21.16 -30.02
CA VAL A 129 -13.48 -21.26 -30.37
C VAL A 129 -13.89 -20.19 -31.39
N LYS A 130 -13.35 -18.97 -31.29
CA LYS A 130 -13.62 -17.90 -32.27
C LYS A 130 -13.07 -18.23 -33.66
N GLU A 131 -11.90 -18.86 -33.74
CA GLU A 131 -11.37 -19.36 -35.02
C GLU A 131 -12.18 -20.56 -35.53
N GLY A 132 -12.63 -21.46 -34.64
CA GLY A 132 -13.55 -22.54 -34.95
C GLY A 132 -14.86 -22.03 -35.57
N LYS A 133 -15.42 -20.95 -35.01
CA LYS A 133 -16.60 -20.28 -35.57
C LYS A 133 -16.36 -19.79 -37.00
N LYS A 134 -15.24 -19.11 -37.26
CA LYS A 134 -14.91 -18.65 -38.63
C LYS A 134 -14.80 -19.82 -39.61
N LYS A 135 -14.22 -20.94 -39.19
CA LYS A 135 -14.14 -22.17 -40.00
C LYS A 135 -15.54 -22.72 -40.28
N PHE A 136 -16.37 -22.82 -39.25
CA PHE A 136 -17.77 -23.25 -39.36
C PHE A 136 -18.55 -22.37 -40.33
N ASP A 137 -18.59 -21.05 -40.11
CA ASP A 137 -19.30 -20.08 -40.96
C ASP A 137 -18.84 -20.19 -42.44
N LYS A 138 -17.53 -20.34 -42.67
CA LYS A 138 -16.97 -20.51 -44.02
C LYS A 138 -17.43 -21.80 -44.68
N LYS A 139 -17.49 -22.92 -43.94
CA LYS A 139 -17.95 -24.20 -44.49
C LYS A 139 -19.47 -24.21 -44.70
N THR A 140 -20.24 -23.60 -43.81
CA THR A 140 -21.68 -23.35 -44.00
C THR A 140 -21.93 -22.58 -45.30
N ALA A 141 -21.25 -21.44 -45.51
CA ALA A 141 -21.44 -20.64 -46.73
C ALA A 141 -21.10 -21.42 -48.01
N LYS A 142 -20.03 -22.23 -48.00
CA LYS A 142 -19.65 -23.09 -49.13
C LYS A 142 -20.68 -24.17 -49.41
N PHE A 143 -21.24 -24.79 -48.37
CA PHE A 143 -22.28 -25.81 -48.51
C PHE A 143 -23.55 -25.22 -49.12
N CYS A 144 -24.04 -24.09 -48.60
CA CYS A 144 -25.19 -23.38 -49.17
C CYS A 144 -24.94 -22.95 -50.63
N GLN A 145 -23.75 -22.42 -50.95
CA GLN A 145 -23.39 -22.08 -52.33
C GLN A 145 -23.38 -23.31 -53.26
N SER A 146 -22.93 -24.47 -52.77
CA SER A 146 -22.96 -25.71 -53.54
C SER A 146 -24.40 -26.15 -53.82
N GLN A 147 -25.30 -26.04 -52.83
CA GLN A 147 -26.73 -26.33 -53.00
C GLN A 147 -27.36 -25.43 -54.08
N GLU A 148 -27.14 -24.11 -54.00
CA GLU A 148 -27.64 -23.15 -55.00
C GLU A 148 -27.11 -23.47 -56.41
N ARG A 149 -25.83 -23.84 -56.51
CA ARG A 149 -25.21 -24.21 -57.78
C ARG A 149 -25.82 -25.48 -58.36
N THR A 150 -26.04 -26.52 -57.54
CA THR A 150 -26.67 -27.76 -57.98
C THR A 150 -28.12 -27.51 -58.42
N LEU A 151 -28.88 -26.73 -57.65
CA LEU A 151 -30.28 -26.40 -57.96
C LEU A 151 -30.45 -25.51 -59.20
N SER A 152 -29.45 -24.70 -59.55
CA SER A 152 -29.48 -23.83 -60.73
C SER A 152 -29.07 -24.52 -62.04
N LEU A 153 -28.71 -25.81 -62.00
CA LEU A 153 -28.40 -26.56 -63.21
C LEU A 153 -29.63 -26.76 -64.09
N SER A 154 -29.47 -26.50 -65.39
CA SER A 154 -30.50 -26.81 -66.38
C SER A 154 -30.60 -28.32 -66.59
N VAL A 155 -31.82 -28.85 -66.66
CA VAL A 155 -32.13 -30.25 -67.03
C VAL A 155 -31.58 -30.67 -68.40
N ARG A 156 -31.11 -29.72 -69.23
CA ARG A 156 -30.49 -30.00 -70.54
C ARG A 156 -29.00 -30.28 -70.45
N LYS A 157 -28.38 -30.20 -69.26
CA LYS A 157 -26.96 -30.47 -69.08
C LYS A 157 -26.66 -31.97 -69.22
N PRO A 158 -25.44 -32.34 -69.68
CA PRO A 158 -25.03 -33.73 -69.70
C PRO A 158 -25.01 -34.34 -68.29
N GLU A 159 -25.27 -35.65 -68.20
CA GLU A 159 -25.25 -36.41 -66.95
C GLU A 159 -23.94 -36.23 -66.15
N THR A 160 -22.81 -36.12 -66.84
CA THR A 160 -21.50 -35.90 -66.20
C THR A 160 -21.44 -34.61 -65.37
N VAL A 161 -22.17 -33.57 -65.78
CA VAL A 161 -22.22 -32.30 -65.04
C VAL A 161 -23.04 -32.45 -63.75
N PHE A 162 -24.08 -33.28 -63.76
CA PHE A 162 -24.84 -33.60 -62.55
C PHE A 162 -24.00 -34.42 -61.58
N GLN A 163 -23.28 -35.44 -62.07
CA GLN A 163 -22.36 -36.25 -61.26
C GLN A 163 -21.26 -35.40 -60.59
N GLU A 164 -20.68 -34.44 -61.32
CA GLU A 164 -19.69 -33.51 -60.77
C GLU A 164 -20.30 -32.59 -59.69
N ALA A 165 -21.52 -32.11 -59.90
CA ALA A 165 -22.21 -31.24 -58.95
C ALA A 165 -22.62 -31.99 -57.67
N ASP A 166 -23.09 -33.24 -57.80
CA ASP A 166 -23.41 -34.12 -56.68
C ASP A 166 -22.15 -34.44 -55.87
N ALA A 167 -21.05 -34.82 -56.53
CA ALA A 167 -19.78 -35.06 -55.84
C ALA A 167 -19.26 -33.81 -55.11
N ALA A 168 -19.41 -32.62 -55.71
CA ALA A 168 -19.03 -31.36 -55.06
C ALA A 168 -19.93 -31.03 -53.85
N LEU A 169 -21.23 -31.29 -53.96
CA LEU A 169 -22.20 -31.11 -52.88
C LEU A 169 -21.92 -32.04 -51.71
N ASP A 170 -21.70 -33.33 -51.98
CA ASP A 170 -21.34 -34.34 -50.97
C ASP A 170 -20.07 -33.95 -50.21
N MET A 171 -19.04 -33.46 -50.91
CA MET A 171 -17.82 -32.98 -50.28
C MET A 171 -18.09 -31.76 -49.39
N ALA A 172 -18.88 -30.80 -49.87
CA ALA A 172 -19.21 -29.59 -49.12
C ALA A 172 -20.06 -29.90 -47.88
N GLU A 173 -20.97 -30.86 -47.96
CA GLU A 173 -21.77 -31.33 -46.83
C GLU A 173 -20.89 -31.99 -45.76
N ARG A 174 -20.00 -32.91 -46.16
CA ARG A 174 -19.05 -33.56 -45.23
C ARG A 174 -18.18 -32.53 -44.51
N ASP A 175 -17.66 -31.56 -45.26
CA ASP A 175 -16.85 -30.46 -44.75
C ASP A 175 -17.62 -29.57 -43.75
N PHE A 176 -18.90 -29.30 -44.04
CA PHE A 176 -19.79 -28.54 -43.17
C PHE A 176 -20.08 -29.31 -41.88
N CYS A 177 -20.51 -30.57 -41.99
CA CYS A 177 -20.83 -31.44 -40.84
C CYS A 177 -19.61 -31.58 -39.93
N GLN A 178 -18.42 -31.83 -40.48
CA GLN A 178 -17.20 -31.90 -39.70
C GLN A 178 -16.91 -30.59 -38.96
N ALA A 179 -17.01 -29.43 -39.63
CA ALA A 179 -16.76 -28.14 -38.99
C ALA A 179 -17.82 -27.82 -37.91
N SER A 180 -19.07 -28.22 -38.11
CA SER A 180 -20.19 -28.08 -37.15
C SER A 180 -19.90 -28.85 -35.86
N LEU A 181 -19.56 -30.14 -36.00
CA LEU A 181 -19.21 -31.02 -34.88
C LEU A 181 -17.98 -30.52 -34.12
N GLU A 182 -16.90 -30.16 -34.83
CA GLU A 182 -15.69 -29.61 -34.22
C GLU A 182 -15.98 -28.31 -33.46
N TYR A 183 -16.81 -27.43 -34.03
CA TYR A 183 -17.15 -26.16 -33.39
C TYR A 183 -17.96 -26.34 -32.11
N VAL A 184 -18.98 -27.20 -32.14
CA VAL A 184 -19.78 -27.53 -30.95
C VAL A 184 -18.93 -28.20 -29.88
N PHE A 185 -18.04 -29.13 -30.27
CA PHE A 185 -17.10 -29.75 -29.34
C PHE A 185 -16.21 -28.71 -28.64
N GLN A 186 -15.65 -27.77 -29.40
CA GLN A 186 -14.83 -26.70 -28.83
C GLN A 186 -15.62 -25.79 -27.87
N LEU A 187 -16.85 -25.42 -28.23
CA LEU A 187 -17.74 -24.63 -27.36
C LEU A 187 -17.98 -25.34 -26.02
N GLN A 188 -18.36 -26.62 -26.06
CA GLN A 188 -18.59 -27.42 -24.86
C GLN A 188 -17.31 -27.57 -24.04
N ALA A 189 -16.17 -27.83 -24.68
CA ALA A 189 -14.89 -27.97 -24.00
C ALA A 189 -14.50 -26.70 -23.22
N VAL A 190 -14.75 -25.50 -23.78
CA VAL A 190 -14.49 -24.24 -23.06
C VAL A 190 -15.45 -24.03 -21.88
N GLN A 191 -16.72 -24.43 -22.02
CA GLN A 191 -17.67 -24.36 -20.91
C GLN A 191 -17.26 -25.25 -19.74
N GLU A 192 -16.73 -26.45 -20.01
CA GLU A 192 -16.20 -27.35 -18.98
C GLU A 192 -14.88 -26.83 -18.39
N ARG A 193 -13.92 -26.40 -19.23
CA ARG A 193 -12.64 -25.82 -18.79
C ARG A 193 -12.81 -24.63 -17.86
N LYS A 194 -13.80 -23.78 -18.12
CA LYS A 194 -14.15 -22.64 -17.26
C LYS A 194 -14.43 -23.06 -15.81
N LYS A 195 -15.02 -24.24 -15.58
CA LYS A 195 -15.42 -24.69 -14.24
C LYS A 195 -14.24 -25.05 -13.35
N PHE A 196 -13.13 -25.50 -13.92
CA PHE A 196 -11.94 -25.87 -13.14
C PHE A 196 -10.80 -24.88 -13.34
N GLU A 197 -10.36 -24.61 -14.57
CA GLU A 197 -9.14 -23.83 -14.84
C GLU A 197 -9.26 -22.36 -14.37
N LEU A 198 -10.42 -21.73 -14.62
CA LEU A 198 -10.70 -20.37 -14.16
C LEU A 198 -10.86 -20.34 -12.63
N VAL A 199 -11.59 -21.30 -12.08
CA VAL A 199 -11.92 -21.34 -10.65
C VAL A 199 -10.67 -21.64 -9.83
N GLU A 200 -9.82 -22.57 -10.26
CA GLU A 200 -8.53 -22.88 -9.63
C GLU A 200 -7.60 -21.67 -9.63
N THR A 201 -7.54 -20.91 -10.74
CA THR A 201 -6.75 -19.67 -10.82
C THR A 201 -7.22 -18.65 -9.77
N LEU A 202 -8.54 -18.43 -9.67
CA LEU A 202 -9.11 -17.49 -8.70
C LEU A 202 -8.92 -17.98 -7.26
N LEU A 203 -9.09 -19.28 -7.02
CA LEU A 203 -8.89 -19.91 -5.72
C LEU A 203 -7.44 -19.74 -5.25
N GLY A 204 -6.46 -19.95 -6.13
CA GLY A 204 -5.05 -19.74 -5.83
C GLY A 204 -4.75 -18.30 -5.39
N PHE A 205 -5.38 -17.31 -6.03
CA PHE A 205 -5.24 -15.91 -5.61
C PHE A 205 -5.83 -15.67 -4.23
N VAL A 206 -7.01 -16.23 -3.92
CA VAL A 206 -7.63 -16.16 -2.58
C VAL A 206 -6.73 -16.78 -1.51
N PHE A 207 -6.11 -17.93 -1.79
CA PHE A 207 -5.16 -18.54 -0.85
C PHE A 207 -3.93 -17.67 -0.62
N GLY A 208 -3.46 -16.93 -1.62
CA GLY A 208 -2.41 -15.91 -1.45
C GLY A 208 -2.77 -14.88 -0.38
N TRP A 209 -4.02 -14.41 -0.36
CA TRP A 209 -4.51 -13.49 0.68
C TRP A 209 -4.56 -14.15 2.06
N TRP A 210 -5.02 -15.40 2.16
CA TRP A 210 -5.03 -16.12 3.43
C TRP A 210 -3.64 -16.29 4.01
N THR A 211 -2.67 -16.69 3.18
CA THR A 211 -1.27 -16.78 3.61
C THR A 211 -0.77 -15.43 4.11
N PHE A 212 -1.00 -14.35 3.36
CA PHE A 212 -0.61 -13.01 3.80
C PHE A 212 -1.23 -12.63 5.16
N HIS A 213 -2.53 -12.84 5.34
CA HIS A 213 -3.21 -12.50 6.59
C HIS A 213 -2.73 -13.34 7.77
N HIS A 214 -2.46 -14.63 7.56
CA HIS A 214 -1.89 -15.50 8.57
C HIS A 214 -0.50 -15.03 8.98
N THR A 215 0.38 -14.77 8.00
CA THR A 215 1.74 -14.28 8.28
C THR A 215 1.71 -12.93 9.02
N ALA A 216 0.83 -12.01 8.63
CA ALA A 216 0.68 -10.74 9.32
C ALA A 216 0.20 -10.93 10.77
N HIS A 217 -0.73 -11.86 11.01
CA HIS A 217 -1.17 -12.21 12.35
C HIS A 217 0.00 -12.73 13.21
N ASP A 218 0.82 -13.63 12.67
CA ASP A 218 1.97 -14.19 13.39
C ASP A 218 2.98 -13.09 13.77
N VAL A 219 3.28 -12.18 12.84
CA VAL A 219 4.13 -11.01 13.11
C VAL A 219 3.59 -10.16 14.26
N HIS A 220 2.27 -9.96 14.33
CA HIS A 220 1.64 -9.22 15.42
C HIS A 220 1.69 -9.97 16.75
N ALA A 221 1.41 -11.27 16.74
CA ALA A 221 1.45 -12.12 17.93
C ALA A 221 2.85 -12.14 18.55
N ASP A 222 3.89 -12.29 17.73
CA ASP A 222 5.29 -12.28 18.17
C ASP A 222 5.70 -10.93 18.80
N ALA A 223 5.12 -9.82 18.32
CA ALA A 223 5.39 -8.49 18.82
C ALA A 223 4.62 -8.13 20.11
N GLU A 224 3.54 -8.86 20.41
CA GLU A 224 2.60 -8.52 21.48
C GLU A 224 3.26 -8.33 22.86
N PRO A 225 4.17 -9.20 23.34
CA PRO A 225 4.80 -9.04 24.65
C PRO A 225 5.56 -7.71 24.77
N ARG A 226 6.27 -7.31 23.72
CA ARG A 226 7.04 -6.06 23.68
C ARG A 226 6.13 -4.84 23.63
N VAL A 227 5.03 -4.90 22.89
CA VAL A 227 4.04 -3.81 22.85
C VAL A 227 3.37 -3.64 24.22
N ARG A 228 3.03 -4.73 24.91
CA ARG A 228 2.48 -4.69 26.28
C ARG A 228 3.47 -4.11 27.29
N ASP A 229 4.75 -4.52 27.25
CA ASP A 229 5.79 -3.95 28.11
C ASP A 229 5.93 -2.43 27.90
N LEU A 230 5.95 -1.99 26.64
CA LEU A 230 5.99 -0.57 26.31
C LEU A 230 4.79 0.20 26.86
N GLN A 231 3.56 -0.36 26.75
CA GLN A 231 2.37 0.26 27.33
C GLN A 231 2.52 0.48 28.84
N LEU A 232 3.03 -0.51 29.57
CA LEU A 232 3.26 -0.39 31.02
C LEU A 232 4.31 0.68 31.34
N ARG A 233 5.40 0.76 30.56
CA ARG A 233 6.45 1.80 30.74
C ARG A 233 5.93 3.20 30.45
N ILE A 234 5.08 3.36 29.44
CA ILE A 234 4.41 4.64 29.16
C ILE A 234 3.55 5.06 30.36
N GLN A 235 2.81 4.13 30.98
CA GLN A 235 2.03 4.44 32.18
C GLN A 235 2.91 4.84 33.36
N ARG A 236 4.03 4.14 33.62
CA ARG A 236 4.98 4.53 34.66
C ARG A 236 5.57 5.92 34.41
N THR A 237 5.96 6.20 33.18
CA THR A 237 6.50 7.51 32.77
C THR A 237 5.48 8.62 33.00
N ARG A 238 4.19 8.36 32.72
CA ARG A 238 3.08 9.28 33.02
C ARG A 238 2.93 9.54 34.52
N SER A 239 2.91 8.49 35.33
CA SER A 239 2.80 8.64 36.80
C SER A 239 3.98 9.43 37.39
N ASN A 240 5.21 9.14 36.93
CA ASN A 240 6.41 9.86 37.35
C ASN A 240 6.32 11.35 36.98
N PHE A 241 5.81 11.67 35.79
CA PHE A 241 5.59 13.06 35.37
C PHE A 241 4.58 13.77 36.28
N GLU A 242 3.45 13.14 36.60
CA GLU A 242 2.42 13.74 37.45
C GLU A 242 2.93 14.05 38.87
N GLU A 243 3.78 13.19 39.43
CA GLU A 243 4.41 13.41 40.73
C GLU A 243 5.48 14.51 40.67
N THR A 244 6.41 14.43 39.73
CA THR A 244 7.50 15.41 39.58
C THR A 244 6.99 16.79 39.17
N SER A 245 5.89 16.88 38.41
CA SER A 245 5.26 18.15 38.03
C SER A 245 4.75 18.91 39.25
N LYS A 246 4.07 18.22 40.19
CA LYS A 246 3.61 18.83 41.46
C LYS A 246 4.78 19.34 42.30
N GLN A 247 5.86 18.57 42.39
CA GLN A 247 7.06 18.97 43.11
C GLN A 247 7.73 20.19 42.45
N THR A 248 7.80 20.20 41.12
CA THR A 248 8.36 21.31 40.34
C THR A 248 7.53 22.58 40.49
N GLU A 249 6.19 22.46 40.48
CA GLU A 249 5.29 23.59 40.71
C GLU A 249 5.43 24.15 42.13
N SER A 250 5.51 23.26 43.14
CA SER A 250 5.74 23.66 44.54
C SER A 250 7.09 24.38 44.70
N LEU A 251 8.15 23.86 44.11
CA LEU A 251 9.47 24.49 44.10
C LEU A 251 9.41 25.87 43.43
N MET A 252 8.72 25.99 42.30
CA MET A 252 8.53 27.26 41.60
C MET A 252 7.84 28.30 42.50
N LYS A 253 6.75 27.92 43.18
CA LYS A 253 6.04 28.80 44.13
C LYS A 253 6.93 29.22 45.29
N LYS A 254 7.63 28.28 45.91
CA LYS A 254 8.57 28.54 47.00
C LYS A 254 9.68 29.51 46.60
N MET A 255 10.23 29.39 45.38
CA MET A 255 11.25 30.32 44.89
C MET A 255 10.72 31.75 44.71
N MET A 256 9.44 31.92 44.38
CA MET A 256 8.79 33.23 44.32
C MET A 256 8.58 33.82 45.72
N GLU A 257 8.16 33.00 46.68
CA GLU A 257 7.99 33.42 48.09
C GLU A 257 9.32 33.84 48.74
N VAL A 258 10.40 33.06 48.55
CA VAL A 258 11.74 33.39 49.05
C VAL A 258 12.18 34.76 48.53
N ARG A 259 11.91 35.06 47.25
CA ARG A 259 12.23 36.36 46.66
C ARG A 259 11.40 37.50 47.26
N GLN A 260 10.15 37.26 47.62
CA GLN A 260 9.29 38.26 48.24
C GLN A 260 9.73 38.56 49.68
N GLN A 261 10.00 37.52 50.47
CA GLN A 261 10.52 37.64 51.84
C GLN A 261 11.90 38.32 51.88
N SER A 262 12.78 38.02 50.91
CA SER A 262 14.11 38.65 50.80
C SER A 262 14.07 40.13 50.38
N LYS A 263 12.94 40.65 49.90
CA LYS A 263 12.73 42.09 49.65
C LYS A 263 12.25 42.84 50.89
N GLU A 264 11.69 42.13 51.86
CA GLU A 264 11.09 42.70 53.08
C GLU A 264 12.05 42.65 54.28
N GLY A 265 13.08 41.81 54.26
CA GLY A 265 14.21 41.83 55.21
C GLY A 265 15.44 42.54 54.65
N GLU A 266 16.10 43.38 55.45
CA GLU A 266 17.42 43.93 55.12
C GLU A 266 18.38 42.80 54.74
N ALA A 267 19.07 42.98 53.61
CA ALA A 267 19.96 41.98 53.01
C ALA A 267 20.95 41.43 54.04
N SER A 268 20.81 40.16 54.43
CA SER A 268 21.80 39.50 55.28
C SER A 268 23.14 39.43 54.54
N ASP A 269 24.14 40.10 55.10
CA ASP A 269 25.49 40.27 54.54
C ASP A 269 26.39 39.02 54.74
N GLU A 270 25.78 37.83 54.81
CA GLU A 270 26.44 36.58 55.17
C GLU A 270 26.85 35.71 53.97
N ALA A 271 26.38 36.02 52.75
CA ALA A 271 26.83 35.33 51.55
C ALA A 271 28.14 35.95 51.05
N GLY A 272 29.21 35.15 50.90
CA GLY A 272 30.58 35.55 50.52
C GLY A 272 30.77 36.21 49.14
N GLY A 273 29.73 36.77 48.53
CA GLY A 273 29.74 37.50 47.27
C GLY A 273 28.35 37.98 46.86
N ARG A 274 28.26 38.94 45.94
CA ARG A 274 26.98 39.45 45.37
C ARG A 274 27.02 39.36 43.86
N SER A 275 25.91 39.02 43.22
CA SER A 275 25.81 39.03 41.76
C SER A 275 24.52 39.67 41.27
N GLY A 276 24.57 40.29 40.10
CA GLY A 276 23.41 40.99 39.53
C GLY A 276 23.73 41.76 38.27
N TYR A 277 22.70 42.26 37.60
CA TYR A 277 22.87 43.13 36.44
C TYR A 277 23.14 44.57 36.86
N LEU A 278 24.20 45.16 36.33
CA LEU A 278 24.55 46.57 36.51
C LEU A 278 24.67 47.28 35.16
N PHE A 279 24.45 48.58 35.16
CA PHE A 279 24.79 49.42 34.02
C PHE A 279 26.15 50.08 34.29
N LEU A 280 27.13 49.76 33.45
CA LEU A 280 28.44 50.38 33.50
C LEU A 280 28.43 51.65 32.66
N GLN A 281 28.82 52.76 33.27
CA GLN A 281 28.97 54.05 32.59
C GLN A 281 30.40 54.21 32.08
N GLU A 282 30.56 54.33 30.78
CA GLU A 282 31.84 54.65 30.14
C GLU A 282 31.81 56.08 29.61
N LYS A 283 32.76 56.91 30.06
CA LYS A 283 32.99 58.23 29.48
C LYS A 283 33.87 58.08 28.24
N LYS A 284 33.35 58.44 27.08
CA LYS A 284 34.06 58.49 25.80
C LYS A 284 34.30 59.94 25.39
N ALA A 285 35.21 60.17 24.44
CA ALA A 285 35.63 61.51 24.01
C ALA A 285 34.46 62.43 23.56
N PHE A 286 33.33 61.86 23.12
CA PHE A 286 32.16 62.60 22.62
C PHE A 286 30.85 62.29 23.37
N GLY A 287 30.93 61.82 24.61
CA GLY A 287 29.74 61.60 25.45
C GLY A 287 29.84 60.36 26.33
N THR A 288 28.71 60.02 26.94
CA THR A 288 28.63 58.91 27.89
C THR A 288 27.83 57.76 27.30
N THR A 289 28.36 56.54 27.37
CA THR A 289 27.65 55.32 27.00
C THR A 289 27.39 54.46 28.22
N TRP A 290 26.20 53.87 28.30
CA TRP A 290 25.84 52.89 29.32
C TRP A 290 25.75 51.51 28.70
N SER A 291 26.41 50.52 29.31
CA SER A 291 26.35 49.12 28.88
C SER A 291 25.83 48.24 30.00
N LYS A 292 24.90 47.33 29.68
CA LYS A 292 24.37 46.37 30.66
C LYS A 292 25.35 45.20 30.80
N GLN A 293 25.80 44.96 32.02
CA GLN A 293 26.77 43.93 32.38
C GLN A 293 26.15 43.01 33.44
N TYR A 294 26.42 41.71 33.39
CA TYR A 294 26.21 40.83 34.54
C TYR A 294 27.47 40.87 35.40
N ALA A 295 27.32 41.33 36.64
CA ALA A 295 28.43 41.56 37.56
C ALA A 295 28.43 40.51 38.68
N VAL A 296 29.61 39.97 39.01
CA VAL A 296 29.81 39.05 40.13
C VAL A 296 30.95 39.57 41.00
N TYR A 297 30.63 39.91 42.24
CA TYR A 297 31.60 40.32 43.25
C TYR A 297 31.92 39.14 44.18
N SER A 298 33.20 38.84 44.34
CA SER A 298 33.70 37.85 45.29
C SER A 298 34.40 38.52 46.47
N ARG A 299 33.88 38.34 47.69
CA ARG A 299 34.41 38.99 48.91
C ARG A 299 35.82 38.50 49.27
N GLY A 300 36.12 37.22 48.98
CA GLY A 300 37.42 36.62 49.31
C GLY A 300 38.57 37.14 48.46
N SER A 301 38.34 37.39 47.17
CA SER A 301 39.35 37.92 46.25
C SER A 301 39.25 39.42 46.00
N ARG A 302 38.17 40.07 46.48
CA ARG A 302 37.82 41.47 46.18
C ARG A 302 37.78 41.78 44.67
N LEU A 303 37.45 40.79 43.86
CA LEU A 303 37.34 40.94 42.41
C LEU A 303 35.88 41.14 42.00
N LEU A 304 35.64 42.12 41.13
CA LEU A 304 34.39 42.32 40.40
C LEU A 304 34.56 41.82 38.96
N GLN A 305 33.88 40.74 38.62
CA GLN A 305 33.84 40.23 37.26
C GLN A 305 32.64 40.83 36.52
N LEU A 306 32.86 41.35 35.31
CA LEU A 306 31.87 41.97 34.46
C LEU A 306 31.76 41.20 33.15
N GLN A 307 30.56 40.74 32.82
CA GLN A 307 30.29 40.01 31.58
C GLN A 307 29.22 40.73 30.74
N PRO A 308 29.53 41.14 29.51
CA PRO A 308 28.53 41.72 28.61
C PRO A 308 27.46 40.67 28.30
N TYR A 309 26.21 40.95 28.69
CA TYR A 309 25.14 39.98 28.50
C TYR A 309 23.79 40.65 28.23
N SER A 310 23.17 40.24 27.12
CA SER A 310 21.80 40.60 26.76
C SER A 310 20.88 39.40 26.96
N GLN A 311 19.93 39.53 27.90
CA GLN A 311 18.92 38.50 28.17
C GLN A 311 17.97 38.25 26.98
N LEU A 312 17.88 39.21 26.04
CA LEU A 312 17.01 39.12 24.86
C LEU A 312 17.77 38.72 23.59
N CYS A 313 19.10 38.80 23.59
CA CYS A 313 19.93 38.46 22.45
C CYS A 313 21.17 37.71 22.96
N VAL A 314 20.99 36.41 23.22
CA VAL A 314 22.04 35.53 23.73
C VAL A 314 23.04 35.28 22.60
N LYS A 315 24.14 36.04 22.59
CA LYS A 315 25.34 35.76 21.80
C LYS A 315 26.35 35.01 22.68
N ALA A 316 27.29 34.29 22.07
CA ALA A 316 28.42 33.71 22.79
C ALA A 316 29.06 34.80 23.67
N ALA A 317 29.11 34.56 24.97
CA ALA A 317 29.56 35.56 25.93
C ALA A 317 31.03 35.93 25.63
N ALA A 318 31.32 37.22 25.60
CA ALA A 318 32.70 37.68 25.64
C ALA A 318 33.34 37.25 26.97
N ALA A 319 34.66 37.03 26.98
CA ALA A 319 35.38 36.69 28.21
C ALA A 319 35.10 37.76 29.29
N PRO A 320 34.85 37.36 30.54
CA PRO A 320 34.55 38.30 31.60
C PRO A 320 35.78 39.15 31.93
N ASP A 321 35.58 40.47 32.05
CA ASP A 321 36.61 41.39 32.52
C ASP A 321 36.64 41.39 34.04
N ALA A 322 37.82 41.26 34.66
CA ALA A 322 37.97 41.24 36.12
C ALA A 322 38.60 42.55 36.61
N VAL A 323 37.88 43.27 37.48
CA VAL A 323 38.35 44.53 38.07
C VAL A 323 38.58 44.32 39.58
N PRO A 324 39.80 44.52 40.09
CA PRO A 324 40.05 44.53 41.53
C PRO A 324 39.40 45.75 42.18
N LEU A 325 38.65 45.53 43.25
CA LEU A 325 38.11 46.58 44.09
C LEU A 325 39.04 46.77 45.30
N ALA A 326 39.48 48.01 45.53
CA ALA A 326 40.41 48.37 46.60
C ALA A 326 39.82 48.16 48.01
#